data_AF-U3I8D8-F1
#
_entry.id   AF-U3I8D8-F1
#
_cell.length_a   1.000
_cell.length_b   1.000
_cell.length_c   1.000
_cell.angle_alpha   90.00
_cell.angle_beta   90.00
_cell.angle_gamma   90.00
#
_symmetry.space_group_name_H-M   'P 1'
#
loop_
_entity.id
_entity.type
_entity.pdbx_description
1 polymer ?
#
loop_
_entity_poly.entity_id
_entity_poly.type
_entity_poly.pdbx_seq_one_letter_code
_entity_poly.pdbx_strand_id
1 'polypeptide(L)'
;MAPRKFFVGGNWKMNGDKKSLGELIHTLNGAKLSADTEVVCGAPSIYLDFARQKLDAKIGVAAQNCYKVPKGAFTGEISPAMIKDIGAAWVILGHSERRHVFGESDEREAGITEKVVFEQTKAIADNVKDWSKVVLAYEPVWAIGTGKTATPQQAQEVHEKLRGWLKSHVSDAVAQSTRIIYGGSVTGSNCKELASQHDVDGFLVGGASLKPEFVDIINAKH
;
A
#
# COMPACT_ATOMS: atom_id res chain seq x y z
N MET A 1 -3.12 13.15 20.36
CA MET A 1 -3.28 13.05 18.89
C MET A 1 -4.42 12.09 18.61
N ALA A 2 -5.19 12.31 17.55
CA ALA A 2 -6.22 11.37 17.14
C ALA A 2 -5.58 10.02 16.73
N PRO A 3 -6.25 8.87 16.94
CA PRO A 3 -5.73 7.59 16.50
C PRO A 3 -5.55 7.57 14.97
N ARG A 4 -4.50 6.87 14.49
CA ARG A 4 -4.27 6.67 13.06
C ARG A 4 -5.41 5.83 12.48
N LYS A 5 -6.07 6.35 11.44
CA LYS A 5 -7.13 5.61 10.74
C LYS A 5 -6.51 4.39 10.05
N PHE A 6 -7.16 3.23 10.19
CA PHE A 6 -6.72 1.99 9.55
C PHE A 6 -6.79 2.13 8.03
N PHE A 7 -5.79 1.64 7.31
CA PHE A 7 -5.70 1.79 5.85
C PHE A 7 -5.50 0.45 5.14
N VAL A 8 -6.37 0.12 4.19
CA VAL A 8 -6.25 -1.10 3.39
C VAL A 8 -6.22 -0.76 1.90
N GLY A 9 -5.05 -0.93 1.31
CA GLY A 9 -4.82 -0.82 -0.13
C GLY A 9 -4.87 -2.19 -0.80
N GLY A 10 -5.62 -2.34 -1.88
CA GLY A 10 -5.60 -3.53 -2.75
C GLY A 10 -4.80 -3.26 -4.02
N ASN A 11 -3.63 -3.88 -4.18
CA ASN A 11 -2.82 -3.78 -5.39
C ASN A 11 -3.16 -4.92 -6.35
N TRP A 12 -3.94 -4.63 -7.39
CA TRP A 12 -4.36 -5.62 -8.40
C TRP A 12 -3.21 -6.08 -9.30
N LYS A 13 -2.07 -5.38 -9.29
CA LYS A 13 -0.92 -5.60 -10.18
C LYS A 13 -1.36 -5.67 -11.64
N MET A 14 -0.73 -6.48 -12.47
CA MET A 14 -1.08 -6.68 -13.88
C MET A 14 -2.15 -7.78 -14.04
N ASN A 15 -3.31 -7.62 -13.41
CA ASN A 15 -4.40 -8.60 -13.48
C ASN A 15 -5.75 -7.97 -13.87
N GLY A 16 -6.60 -8.81 -14.44
CA GLY A 16 -8.01 -8.51 -14.71
C GLY A 16 -8.31 -7.98 -16.10
N ASP A 17 -9.59 -7.99 -16.41
CA ASP A 17 -10.22 -7.39 -17.57
C ASP A 17 -11.50 -6.65 -17.12
N LYS A 18 -12.18 -5.94 -18.03
CA LYS A 18 -13.39 -5.18 -17.66
C LYS A 18 -14.49 -6.05 -17.02
N LYS A 19 -14.59 -7.33 -17.40
CA LYS A 19 -15.62 -8.23 -16.86
C LYS A 19 -15.28 -8.63 -15.44
N SER A 20 -14.12 -9.26 -15.25
CA SER A 20 -13.64 -9.73 -13.95
C SER A 20 -13.46 -8.59 -12.94
N LEU A 21 -12.94 -7.43 -13.36
CA LEU A 21 -12.86 -6.26 -12.50
C LEU A 21 -14.22 -5.65 -12.20
N GLY A 22 -15.16 -5.70 -13.15
CA GLY A 22 -16.55 -5.28 -12.92
C GLY A 22 -17.23 -6.13 -11.84
N GLU A 23 -17.03 -7.44 -11.85
CA GLU A 23 -17.52 -8.39 -10.84
C GLU A 23 -16.88 -8.13 -9.46
N LEU A 24 -15.56 -7.89 -9.43
CA LEU A 24 -14.85 -7.51 -8.21
C LEU A 24 -15.37 -6.19 -7.62
N ILE A 25 -15.54 -5.16 -8.45
CA ILE A 25 -16.06 -3.86 -8.03
C ILE A 25 -17.50 -3.97 -7.53
N HIS A 26 -18.34 -4.76 -8.21
CA HIS A 26 -19.71 -5.01 -7.76
C HIS A 26 -19.74 -5.62 -6.36
N THR A 27 -18.86 -6.59 -6.09
CA THR A 27 -18.69 -7.20 -4.77
C THR A 27 -18.28 -6.17 -3.73
N LEU A 28 -17.30 -5.31 -4.03
CA LEU A 28 -16.83 -4.27 -3.10
C LEU A 28 -17.88 -3.21 -2.79
N ASN A 29 -18.65 -2.76 -3.78
CA ASN A 29 -19.71 -1.78 -3.56
C ASN A 29 -20.85 -2.36 -2.71
N GLY A 30 -21.21 -3.63 -2.93
CA GLY A 30 -22.26 -4.33 -2.17
C GLY A 30 -21.84 -4.80 -0.77
N ALA A 31 -20.54 -4.81 -0.46
CA ALA A 31 -20.02 -5.28 0.80
C ALA A 31 -20.21 -4.26 1.94
N LYS A 32 -20.39 -4.79 3.16
CA LYS A 32 -20.33 -4.01 4.39
C LYS A 32 -18.87 -3.79 4.78
N LEU A 33 -18.33 -2.64 4.40
CA LEU A 33 -16.97 -2.22 4.75
C LEU A 33 -17.01 -1.36 6.02
N SER A 34 -16.06 -1.56 6.94
CA SER A 34 -15.93 -0.72 8.12
C SER A 34 -15.69 0.75 7.73
N ALA A 35 -16.44 1.66 8.35
CA ALA A 35 -16.26 3.10 8.17
C ALA A 35 -14.93 3.62 8.77
N ASP A 36 -14.37 2.86 9.70
CA ASP A 36 -13.10 3.16 10.37
C ASP A 36 -11.87 2.77 9.53
N THR A 37 -12.08 2.08 8.41
CA THR A 37 -11.04 1.75 7.44
C THR A 37 -11.09 2.69 6.23
N GLU A 38 -9.97 3.30 5.88
CA GLU A 38 -9.78 3.91 4.55
C GLU A 38 -9.37 2.83 3.55
N VAL A 39 -10.15 2.68 2.47
CA VAL A 39 -9.95 1.64 1.47
C VAL A 39 -9.51 2.26 0.14
N VAL A 40 -8.47 1.70 -0.48
CA VAL A 40 -7.95 2.16 -1.78
C VAL A 40 -7.70 0.99 -2.71
N CYS A 41 -8.13 1.07 -3.97
CA CYS A 41 -7.86 0.04 -5.00
C CYS A 41 -6.85 0.55 -6.04
N GLY A 42 -5.70 -0.11 -6.13
CA GLY A 42 -4.66 0.10 -7.12
C GLY A 42 -4.92 -0.69 -8.40
N ALA A 43 -5.48 -0.04 -9.42
CA ALA A 43 -5.85 -0.66 -10.68
C ALA A 43 -4.74 -0.55 -11.75
N PRO A 44 -4.68 -1.49 -12.72
CA PRO A 44 -3.87 -1.31 -13.92
C PRO A 44 -4.21 0.02 -14.62
N SER A 45 -3.21 0.70 -15.18
CA SER A 45 -3.38 2.04 -15.77
C SER A 45 -4.51 2.11 -16.80
N ILE A 46 -4.65 1.07 -17.64
CA ILE A 46 -5.69 0.95 -18.67
C ILE A 46 -7.13 0.84 -18.11
N TYR A 47 -7.28 0.51 -16.82
CA TYR A 47 -8.57 0.36 -16.15
C TYR A 47 -8.83 1.41 -15.05
N LEU A 48 -7.96 2.41 -14.88
CA LEU A 48 -8.12 3.43 -13.83
C LEU A 48 -9.44 4.19 -13.94
N ASP A 49 -9.75 4.69 -15.14
CA ASP A 49 -10.98 5.43 -15.41
C ASP A 49 -12.22 4.55 -15.19
N PHE A 50 -12.19 3.31 -15.72
CA PHE A 50 -13.25 2.33 -15.50
C PHE A 50 -13.47 2.03 -14.00
N ALA A 51 -12.40 1.81 -13.24
CA ALA A 51 -12.48 1.53 -11.81
C ALA A 51 -13.07 2.72 -11.05
N ARG A 52 -12.61 3.94 -11.35
CA ARG A 52 -13.12 5.15 -10.68
C ARG A 52 -14.60 5.40 -10.98
N GLN A 53 -15.04 5.18 -12.21
CA GLN A 53 -16.46 5.34 -12.58
C GLN A 53 -17.38 4.31 -11.92
N LYS A 54 -16.87 3.12 -11.59
CA LYS A 54 -17.67 2.00 -11.08
C LYS A 54 -17.60 1.83 -9.57
N LEU A 55 -16.48 2.16 -8.93
CA LEU A 55 -16.33 2.07 -7.48
C LEU A 55 -17.12 3.16 -6.77
N ASP A 56 -17.76 2.81 -5.65
CA ASP A 56 -18.36 3.76 -4.73
C ASP A 56 -17.36 4.86 -4.34
N ALA A 57 -17.84 6.09 -4.15
CA ALA A 57 -17.00 7.24 -3.81
C ALA A 57 -16.21 7.08 -2.50
N LYS A 58 -16.69 6.20 -1.59
CA LYS A 58 -16.03 5.87 -0.32
C LYS A 58 -14.72 5.06 -0.49
N ILE A 59 -14.55 4.40 -1.65
CA ILE A 59 -13.34 3.63 -1.97
C ILE A 59 -12.46 4.48 -2.88
N GLY A 60 -11.22 4.75 -2.44
CA GLY A 60 -10.22 5.45 -3.23
C GLY A 60 -9.72 4.62 -4.40
N VAL A 61 -9.21 5.31 -5.43
CA VAL A 61 -8.52 4.67 -6.56
C VAL A 61 -7.07 5.14 -6.57
N ALA A 62 -6.15 4.19 -6.74
CA ALA A 62 -4.73 4.43 -6.91
C ALA A 62 -4.24 4.00 -8.29
N ALA A 63 -3.35 4.79 -8.87
CA ALA A 63 -2.46 4.30 -9.92
C ALA A 63 -1.36 3.40 -9.31
N GLN A 64 -0.85 2.44 -10.08
CA GLN A 64 0.21 1.54 -9.63
C GLN A 64 1.63 2.08 -9.88
N ASN A 65 1.77 3.17 -10.65
CA ASN A 65 3.01 3.91 -10.87
C ASN A 65 2.69 5.28 -11.51
N CYS A 66 3.63 6.22 -11.47
CA CYS A 66 3.62 7.40 -12.33
C CYS A 66 5.03 7.92 -12.60
N TYR A 67 5.15 8.80 -13.60
CA TYR A 67 6.39 9.49 -13.92
C TYR A 67 6.55 10.80 -13.16
N LYS A 68 7.78 11.32 -13.15
CA LYS A 68 8.19 12.46 -12.30
C LYS A 68 7.89 13.85 -12.87
N VAL A 69 7.48 13.96 -14.13
CA VAL A 69 7.14 15.25 -14.77
C VAL A 69 5.71 15.25 -15.34
N PRO A 70 5.06 16.43 -15.47
CA PRO A 70 3.65 16.50 -15.87
C PRO A 70 3.34 16.03 -17.30
N LYS A 71 4.27 16.26 -18.24
CA LYS A 71 4.15 15.93 -19.68
C LYS A 71 5.52 15.97 -20.37
N GLY A 72 5.65 15.30 -21.52
CA GLY A 72 6.84 15.34 -22.35
C GLY A 72 6.98 14.13 -23.27
N ALA A 73 8.13 13.98 -23.91
CA ALA A 73 8.46 12.86 -24.80
C ALA A 73 8.87 11.61 -24.00
N PHE A 74 7.92 11.04 -23.24
CA PHE A 74 8.10 9.85 -22.40
C PHE A 74 7.08 8.77 -22.79
N THR A 75 7.25 8.20 -23.98
CA THR A 75 6.32 7.21 -24.54
C THR A 75 6.08 6.05 -23.57
N GLY A 76 4.79 5.78 -23.28
CA GLY A 76 4.36 4.72 -22.37
C GLY A 76 4.17 5.13 -20.90
N GLU A 77 4.66 6.31 -20.50
CA GLU A 77 4.52 6.82 -19.14
C GLU A 77 3.21 7.57 -18.91
N ILE A 78 2.74 7.60 -17.66
CA ILE A 78 1.61 8.42 -17.21
C ILE A 78 2.07 9.38 -16.11
N SER A 79 1.46 10.56 -16.03
CA SER A 79 1.83 11.59 -15.04
C SER A 79 0.81 11.74 -13.91
N PRO A 80 1.19 12.33 -12.76
CA PRO A 80 0.24 12.69 -11.71
C PRO A 80 -0.94 13.54 -12.21
N ALA A 81 -0.70 14.39 -13.22
CA ALA A 81 -1.75 15.20 -13.82
C ALA A 81 -2.82 14.33 -14.51
N MET A 82 -2.42 13.30 -15.26
CA MET A 82 -3.34 12.35 -15.92
C MET A 82 -4.13 11.53 -14.89
N ILE A 83 -3.47 11.09 -13.82
CA ILE A 83 -4.10 10.31 -12.74
C ILE A 83 -5.16 11.14 -12.02
N LYS A 84 -4.84 12.42 -11.75
CA LYS A 84 -5.77 13.35 -11.12
C LYS A 84 -6.97 13.66 -12.03
N ASP A 85 -6.74 13.80 -13.34
CA ASP A 85 -7.78 14.13 -14.33
C ASP A 85 -8.92 13.10 -14.33
N ILE A 86 -8.58 11.82 -14.23
CA ILE A 86 -9.58 10.72 -14.17
C ILE A 86 -10.20 10.51 -12.77
N GLY A 87 -9.85 11.34 -11.78
CA GLY A 87 -10.42 11.31 -10.43
C GLY A 87 -9.77 10.32 -9.46
N ALA A 88 -8.60 9.76 -9.78
CA ALA A 88 -7.83 8.96 -8.83
C ALA A 88 -7.05 9.89 -7.88
N ALA A 89 -6.94 9.47 -6.61
CA ALA A 89 -6.40 10.30 -5.53
C ALA A 89 -5.07 9.77 -4.96
N TRP A 90 -4.67 8.57 -5.37
CA TRP A 90 -3.52 7.86 -4.84
C TRP A 90 -2.61 7.35 -5.96
N VAL A 91 -1.34 7.11 -5.61
CA VAL A 91 -0.39 6.41 -6.47
C VAL A 91 0.53 5.55 -5.60
N ILE A 92 0.72 4.30 -6.00
CA ILE A 92 1.73 3.42 -5.41
C ILE A 92 3.07 3.73 -6.10
N LEU A 93 4.11 3.99 -5.31
CA LEU A 93 5.46 4.28 -5.82
C LEU A 93 6.48 3.43 -5.09
N GLY A 94 7.52 3.02 -5.83
CA GLY A 94 8.60 2.21 -5.26
C GLY A 94 8.14 0.84 -4.76
N HIS A 95 7.08 0.27 -5.34
CA HIS A 95 6.69 -1.12 -5.07
C HIS A 95 7.85 -2.06 -5.38
N SER A 96 7.98 -3.12 -4.57
CA SER A 96 9.00 -4.16 -4.72
C SER A 96 9.21 -4.57 -6.19
N GLU A 97 8.19 -4.97 -6.94
CA GLU A 97 8.33 -5.41 -8.36
C GLU A 97 9.00 -4.38 -9.28
N ARG A 98 8.95 -3.08 -8.93
CA ARG A 98 9.66 -2.03 -9.69
C ARG A 98 11.14 -1.89 -9.30
N ARG A 99 11.50 -2.33 -8.08
CA ARG A 99 12.88 -2.37 -7.57
C ARG A 99 13.58 -3.67 -7.96
N HIS A 100 12.90 -4.82 -7.82
CA HIS A 100 13.49 -6.17 -7.93
C HIS A 100 13.87 -6.61 -9.34
N VAL A 101 13.49 -5.88 -10.38
CA VAL A 101 14.12 -6.05 -11.70
C VAL A 101 15.64 -5.75 -11.63
N PHE A 102 16.14 -5.14 -10.53
CA PHE A 102 17.55 -4.88 -10.26
C PHE A 102 18.21 -5.73 -9.16
N GLY A 103 17.59 -6.83 -8.72
CA GLY A 103 18.30 -7.89 -7.98
C GLY A 103 18.64 -7.60 -6.51
N GLU A 104 17.67 -7.18 -5.70
CA GLU A 104 17.80 -7.17 -4.24
C GLU A 104 17.56 -8.60 -3.70
N SER A 105 18.61 -9.26 -3.17
CA SER A 105 18.57 -10.58 -2.52
C SER A 105 18.62 -10.47 -0.99
N ASP A 106 18.35 -11.58 -0.28
CA ASP A 106 18.01 -11.75 1.15
C ASP A 106 18.74 -10.88 2.20
N GLU A 107 18.41 -9.59 2.24
CA GLU A 107 18.85 -8.58 3.22
C GLU A 107 18.61 -9.01 4.68
N ARG A 108 17.55 -9.81 4.87
CA ARG A 108 17.18 -10.33 6.18
C ARG A 108 18.16 -11.38 6.68
N GLU A 109 18.60 -12.30 5.83
CA GLU A 109 19.59 -13.33 6.21
C GLU A 109 20.95 -12.70 6.50
N ALA A 110 21.26 -11.58 5.82
CA ALA A 110 22.46 -10.78 6.08
C ALA A 110 22.34 -9.86 7.31
N GLY A 111 21.19 -9.80 7.98
CA GLY A 111 20.99 -8.97 9.17
C GLY A 111 21.02 -7.46 8.92
N ILE A 112 20.80 -7.01 7.68
CA ILE A 112 20.91 -5.60 7.27
C ILE A 112 19.56 -4.91 7.05
N THR A 113 18.46 -5.54 7.46
CA THR A 113 17.09 -5.03 7.27
C THR A 113 16.94 -3.55 7.66
N GLU A 114 17.42 -3.16 8.86
CA GLU A 114 17.32 -1.77 9.33
C GLU A 114 18.02 -0.77 8.43
N LYS A 115 19.25 -1.10 8.02
CA LYS A 115 20.06 -0.24 7.15
C LYS A 115 19.30 0.04 5.86
N VAL A 116 18.79 -1.01 5.21
CA VAL A 116 18.09 -0.87 3.93
C VAL A 116 16.82 -0.06 4.08
N VAL A 117 15.94 -0.42 5.02
CA VAL A 117 14.65 0.27 5.15
C VAL A 117 14.84 1.73 5.56
N PHE A 118 15.89 2.07 6.33
CA PHE A 118 16.21 3.45 6.69
C PHE A 118 16.80 4.24 5.53
N GLU A 119 17.70 3.66 4.73
CA GLU A 119 18.24 4.31 3.52
C GLU A 119 17.13 4.62 2.52
N GLN A 120 16.22 3.67 2.28
CA GLN A 120 15.06 3.86 1.42
C GLN A 120 14.09 4.91 1.98
N THR A 121 13.80 4.88 3.28
CA THR A 121 12.91 5.85 3.94
C THR A 121 13.52 7.25 3.90
N LYS A 122 14.83 7.39 4.09
CA LYS A 122 15.53 8.66 3.97
C LYS A 122 15.39 9.27 2.59
N ALA A 123 15.61 8.47 1.54
CA ALA A 123 15.49 8.96 0.16
C ALA A 123 14.07 9.50 -0.15
N ILE A 124 13.03 8.87 0.42
CA ILE A 124 11.65 9.37 0.33
C ILE A 124 11.51 10.66 1.15
N ALA A 125 11.94 10.65 2.41
CA ALA A 125 11.77 11.76 3.35
C ALA A 125 12.41 13.07 2.87
N ASP A 126 13.57 13.01 2.22
CA ASP A 126 14.25 14.19 1.66
C ASP A 126 13.38 14.95 0.63
N ASN A 127 12.43 14.24 0.00
CA ASN A 127 11.49 14.75 -1.00
C ASN A 127 10.09 15.07 -0.45
N VAL A 128 9.74 14.64 0.76
CA VAL A 128 8.41 14.86 1.35
C VAL A 128 8.41 16.14 2.19
N LYS A 129 7.52 17.09 1.86
CA LYS A 129 7.30 18.32 2.65
C LYS A 129 6.06 18.26 3.52
N ASP A 130 5.04 17.52 3.09
CA ASP A 130 3.78 17.32 3.79
C ASP A 130 3.50 15.82 3.91
N TRP A 131 3.60 15.30 5.14
CA TRP A 131 3.39 13.89 5.46
C TRP A 131 1.91 13.52 5.62
N SER A 132 0.98 14.48 5.63
CA SER A 132 -0.45 14.21 5.81
C SER A 132 -1.07 13.41 4.67
N LYS A 133 -0.37 13.33 3.53
CA LYS A 133 -0.78 12.61 2.31
C LYS A 133 0.14 11.42 1.98
N VAL A 134 0.92 10.96 2.96
CA VAL A 134 1.87 9.87 2.78
C VAL A 134 1.45 8.66 3.62
N VAL A 135 1.52 7.49 3.01
CA VAL A 135 1.46 6.18 3.67
C VAL A 135 2.74 5.45 3.33
N LEU A 136 3.41 4.90 4.34
CA LEU A 136 4.55 4.02 4.12
C LEU A 136 4.07 2.57 4.09
N ALA A 137 4.39 1.84 3.03
CA ALA A 137 4.17 0.39 2.95
C ALA A 137 5.49 -0.34 3.15
N TYR A 138 5.63 -1.10 4.23
CA TYR A 138 6.76 -1.99 4.43
C TYR A 138 6.48 -3.33 3.75
N GLU A 139 7.25 -3.63 2.71
CA GLU A 139 7.11 -4.84 1.90
C GLU A 139 8.35 -5.73 2.03
N PRO A 140 8.39 -6.70 2.96
CA PRO A 140 9.50 -7.65 3.02
C PRO A 140 9.50 -8.52 1.76
N VAL A 141 10.49 -8.31 0.89
CA VAL A 141 10.62 -8.94 -0.44
C VAL A 141 10.39 -10.45 -0.41
N TRP A 142 11.01 -11.12 0.54
CA TRP A 142 10.94 -12.57 0.74
C TRP A 142 9.53 -13.08 1.10
N ALA A 143 8.60 -12.18 1.47
CA ALA A 143 7.21 -12.48 1.81
C ALA A 143 6.21 -12.10 0.68
N ILE A 144 6.68 -11.61 -0.47
CA ILE A 144 5.81 -11.14 -1.56
C ILE A 144 5.67 -12.25 -2.60
N GLY A 145 4.46 -12.80 -2.76
CA GLY A 145 4.18 -13.81 -3.79
C GLY A 145 4.83 -15.18 -3.56
N THR A 146 5.57 -15.36 -2.46
CA THR A 146 6.26 -16.61 -2.10
C THR A 146 5.40 -17.56 -1.25
N GLY A 147 4.25 -17.10 -0.77
CA GLY A 147 3.43 -17.80 0.23
C GLY A 147 4.02 -17.80 1.65
N LYS A 148 5.25 -17.29 1.83
CA LYS A 148 5.83 -17.02 3.14
C LYS A 148 5.25 -15.71 3.66
N THR A 149 4.85 -15.69 4.93
CA THR A 149 4.36 -14.48 5.59
C THR A 149 5.30 -14.14 6.74
N ALA A 150 5.64 -12.87 6.94
CA ALA A 150 6.29 -12.44 8.16
C ALA A 150 5.40 -12.70 9.36
N THR A 151 5.99 -13.16 10.47
CA THR A 151 5.22 -13.26 11.70
C THR A 151 4.77 -11.86 12.12
N PRO A 152 3.68 -11.71 12.87
CA PRO A 152 3.23 -10.41 13.35
C PRO A 152 4.32 -9.65 14.11
N GLN A 153 5.15 -10.35 14.89
CA GLN A 153 6.25 -9.76 15.63
C GLN A 153 7.36 -9.23 14.70
N GLN A 154 7.64 -9.92 13.59
CA GLN A 154 8.60 -9.44 12.59
C GLN A 154 8.10 -8.20 11.86
N ALA A 155 6.80 -8.13 11.56
CA ALA A 155 6.17 -6.93 11.00
C ALA A 155 6.21 -5.78 12.01
N GLN A 156 5.81 -6.03 13.26
CA GLN A 156 5.82 -5.06 14.35
C GLN A 156 7.21 -4.47 14.58
N GLU A 157 8.26 -5.31 14.64
CA GLU A 157 9.63 -4.86 14.88
C GLU A 157 10.08 -3.81 13.85
N VAL A 158 9.84 -4.08 12.56
CA VAL A 158 10.25 -3.15 11.50
C VAL A 158 9.38 -1.89 11.49
N HIS A 159 8.08 -2.02 11.74
CA HIS A 159 7.18 -0.87 11.84
C HIS A 159 7.55 0.06 12.99
N GLU A 160 7.84 -0.49 14.16
CA GLU A 160 8.27 0.26 15.34
C GLU A 160 9.59 1.01 15.05
N LYS A 161 10.56 0.34 14.43
CA LYS A 161 11.84 0.94 14.04
C LYS A 161 11.67 2.06 13.01
N LEU A 162 10.82 1.87 12.00
CA LEU A 162 10.48 2.91 11.02
C LEU A 162 9.80 4.11 11.69
N ARG A 163 8.90 3.87 12.65
CA ARG A 163 8.26 4.94 13.41
C ARG A 163 9.28 5.70 14.27
N GLY A 164 10.20 4.99 14.92
CA GLY A 164 11.33 5.58 15.65
C GLY A 164 12.25 6.41 14.74
N TRP A 165 12.48 5.95 13.52
CA TRP A 165 13.22 6.70 12.50
C TRP A 165 12.51 8.00 12.13
N LEU A 166 11.19 7.96 11.85
CA LEU A 166 10.39 9.17 11.57
C LEU A 166 10.42 10.16 12.73
N LYS A 167 10.36 9.65 13.97
CA LYS A 167 10.38 10.48 15.19
C LYS A 167 11.69 11.23 15.32
N SER A 168 12.81 10.57 15.05
CA SER A 168 14.17 11.12 15.20
C SER A 168 14.62 12.00 14.02
N HIS A 169 14.15 11.73 12.80
CA HIS A 169 14.63 12.39 11.59
C HIS A 169 13.63 13.37 10.96
N VAL A 170 12.34 13.28 11.33
CA VAL A 170 11.30 14.18 10.81
C VAL A 170 10.64 14.97 11.94
N SER A 171 9.85 14.31 12.79
CA SER A 171 9.30 14.86 14.04
C SER A 171 8.45 13.82 14.77
N ASP A 172 8.24 14.00 16.07
CA ASP A 172 7.31 13.17 16.85
C ASP A 172 5.87 13.23 16.29
N ALA A 173 5.39 14.43 15.88
CA ALA A 173 4.07 14.59 15.31
C ALA A 173 3.89 13.75 14.03
N VAL A 174 4.85 13.79 13.11
CA VAL A 174 4.82 12.98 11.87
C VAL A 174 4.86 11.49 12.19
N ALA A 175 5.70 11.07 13.14
CA ALA A 175 5.79 9.66 13.53
C ALA A 175 4.48 9.13 14.10
N GLN A 176 3.77 9.95 14.88
CA GLN A 176 2.52 9.55 15.51
C GLN A 176 1.33 9.58 14.54
N SER A 177 1.37 10.40 13.48
CA SER A 177 0.28 10.51 12.50
C SER A 177 0.44 9.67 11.23
N THR A 178 1.67 9.40 10.81
CA THR A 178 1.94 8.64 9.57
C THR A 178 1.49 7.19 9.72
N ARG A 179 0.71 6.71 8.76
CA ARG A 179 0.36 5.29 8.67
C ARG A 179 1.52 4.49 8.09
N ILE A 180 1.89 3.42 8.79
CA ILE A 180 2.82 2.40 8.30
C ILE A 180 2.04 1.10 8.12
N ILE A 181 1.87 0.68 6.87
CA ILE A 181 1.10 -0.51 6.49
C ILE A 181 2.01 -1.67 6.09
N TYR A 182 1.56 -2.89 6.36
CA TYR A 182 2.30 -4.10 6.01
C TYR A 182 1.91 -4.59 4.60
N GLY A 183 2.89 -4.81 3.74
CA GLY A 183 2.69 -5.20 2.34
C GLY A 183 3.23 -6.58 1.94
N GLY A 184 3.46 -7.47 2.92
CA GLY A 184 3.77 -8.87 2.62
C GLY A 184 2.52 -9.70 2.27
N SER A 185 2.62 -11.03 2.37
CA SER A 185 1.51 -11.95 2.09
C SER A 185 0.36 -11.84 3.13
N VAL A 186 -0.60 -10.94 2.89
CA VAL A 186 -1.82 -10.79 3.72
C VAL A 186 -2.98 -11.61 3.14
N THR A 187 -3.68 -12.34 3.99
CA THR A 187 -4.86 -13.16 3.67
C THR A 187 -5.97 -12.91 4.71
N GLY A 188 -7.19 -13.37 4.43
CA GLY A 188 -8.28 -13.30 5.43
C GLY A 188 -7.93 -14.01 6.74
N SER A 189 -7.14 -15.09 6.68
CA SER A 189 -6.77 -15.89 7.85
C SER A 189 -5.71 -15.26 8.76
N ASN A 190 -4.81 -14.41 8.24
CA ASN A 190 -3.72 -13.83 9.04
C ASN A 190 -3.91 -12.34 9.37
N CYS A 191 -4.86 -11.67 8.72
CA CYS A 191 -5.03 -10.22 8.82
C CYS A 191 -5.33 -9.74 10.25
N LYS A 192 -6.11 -10.48 11.04
CA LYS A 192 -6.48 -10.07 12.41
C LYS A 192 -5.29 -10.04 13.36
N GLU A 193 -4.40 -11.04 13.27
CA GLU A 193 -3.21 -11.12 14.12
C GLU A 193 -2.15 -10.09 13.73
N LEU A 194 -2.03 -9.77 12.43
CA LEU A 194 -1.20 -8.67 11.96
C LEU A 194 -1.77 -7.31 12.40
N ALA A 195 -3.08 -7.11 12.29
CA ALA A 195 -3.75 -5.86 12.64
C ALA A 195 -3.77 -5.56 14.15
N SER A 196 -3.54 -6.58 14.99
CA SER A 196 -3.44 -6.41 16.45
C SER A 196 -2.11 -5.82 16.90
N GLN A 197 -1.09 -5.82 16.03
CA GLN A 197 0.20 -5.20 16.32
C GLN A 197 0.07 -3.68 16.39
N HIS A 198 0.73 -3.08 17.38
CA HIS A 198 0.53 -1.68 17.75
C HIS A 198 0.92 -0.68 16.64
N ASP A 199 1.98 -0.98 15.89
CA ASP A 199 2.53 -0.10 14.86
C ASP A 199 2.12 -0.49 13.44
N VAL A 200 1.26 -1.51 13.29
CA VAL A 200 0.67 -1.92 12.02
C VAL A 200 -0.64 -1.16 11.80
N ASP A 201 -0.61 -0.17 10.92
CA ASP A 201 -1.72 0.73 10.63
C ASP A 201 -2.60 0.25 9.47
N GLY A 202 -2.35 -0.97 8.96
CA GLY A 202 -3.12 -1.58 7.89
C GLY A 202 -2.28 -2.35 6.88
N PHE A 203 -2.80 -2.50 5.65
CA PHE A 203 -2.26 -3.45 4.68
C PHE A 203 -2.14 -2.90 3.25
N LEU A 204 -1.12 -3.37 2.53
CA LEU A 204 -1.07 -3.34 1.07
C LEU A 204 -1.20 -4.77 0.54
N VAL A 205 -2.36 -5.12 0.01
CA VAL A 205 -2.76 -6.49 -0.30
C VAL A 205 -2.58 -6.79 -1.78
N GLY A 206 -1.78 -7.80 -2.12
CA GLY A 206 -1.60 -8.28 -3.48
C GLY A 206 -2.74 -9.22 -3.93
N GLY A 207 -2.43 -10.50 -4.15
CA GLY A 207 -3.36 -11.46 -4.77
C GLY A 207 -4.69 -11.66 -4.03
N ALA A 208 -4.73 -11.51 -2.71
CA ALA A 208 -5.98 -11.58 -1.95
C ALA A 208 -6.95 -10.40 -2.26
N SER A 209 -6.44 -9.27 -2.79
CA SER A 209 -7.29 -8.13 -3.19
C SER A 209 -8.15 -8.39 -4.43
N LEU A 210 -7.87 -9.48 -5.16
CA LEU A 210 -8.64 -9.94 -6.32
C LEU A 210 -9.72 -10.98 -5.95
N LYS A 211 -9.92 -11.24 -4.64
CA LYS A 211 -10.80 -12.28 -4.13
C LYS A 211 -11.81 -11.70 -3.12
N PRO A 212 -12.92 -12.41 -2.86
CA PRO A 212 -13.90 -11.98 -1.86
C PRO A 212 -13.32 -11.77 -0.46
N GLU A 213 -12.28 -12.52 -0.08
CA GLU A 213 -11.59 -12.40 1.23
C GLU A 213 -10.98 -11.01 1.47
N PHE A 214 -10.86 -10.16 0.45
CA PHE A 214 -10.42 -8.77 0.64
C PHE A 214 -11.36 -7.97 1.56
N VAL A 215 -12.65 -8.30 1.57
CA VAL A 215 -13.63 -7.70 2.49
C VAL A 215 -13.30 -8.04 3.95
N ASP A 216 -12.88 -9.27 4.22
CA ASP A 216 -12.48 -9.69 5.56
C ASP A 216 -11.23 -8.93 6.02
N ILE A 217 -10.28 -8.70 5.11
CA ILE A 217 -9.05 -7.94 5.38
C ILE A 217 -9.36 -6.46 5.66
N ILE A 218 -10.27 -5.84 4.91
CA ILE A 218 -10.74 -4.47 5.16
C ILE A 218 -11.34 -4.34 6.57
N ASN A 219 -12.00 -5.40 7.03
CA ASN A 219 -12.68 -5.47 8.33
C ASN A 219 -11.82 -6.12 9.43
N ALA A 220 -10.50 -6.23 9.26
CA ALA A 220 -9.63 -7.00 10.17
C ALA A 220 -9.67 -6.55 11.65
N LYS A 221 -10.04 -5.29 11.93
CA LYS A 221 -10.19 -4.76 13.31
C LYS A 221 -11.61 -4.92 13.89
N HIS A 222 -12.51 -5.61 13.18
CA HIS A 222 -13.90 -5.84 13.59
C HIS A 222 -14.31 -7.32 13.49
#